data_AF-A0A7S0AZP7-F1
#
_entry.id   AF-A0A7S0AZP7-F1
#
_cell.length_a   1.000
_cell.length_b   1.000
_cell.length_c   1.000
_cell.angle_alpha   90.00
_cell.angle_beta   90.00
_cell.angle_gamma   90.00
#
_symmetry.space_group_name_H-M   'P 1'
#
loop_
_entity.id
_entity.type
_entity.pdbx_description
1 polymer ?
#
loop_
_entity_poly.entity_id
_entity_poly.type
_entity_poly.pdbx_seq_one_letter_code
_entity_poly.pdbx_strand_id
1 'polypeptide(L)'
;AFAPSPVACTPVAPTPSQAAMSSSERPGGGGGARSQAADNCRWLWEALRNLKVDLVTSQMVPADWDWNQIHPVYGTPLMAIVKEGIRLNENGEENAPVWRLLRTCLAAGADPRVEAKQVSGSIGWGGNEQFPKIEAVKHEGHSAISLVLATMAACQKHAKQYTAQIANCEKMLKMFAGFVPKNEGNKVSVPEAVVDMWEAVLEDEHSCDVRLVVAGDGCREGVTKSGAEVTANGGGVLKAHRAVLRRASCVLDALLGSSMQEGKTGVINVEGVSIEATKLVLQLIYTGTICDEPKASVMLGVIDLAHRWQVAHVVDMAERALINLVSLETLGDVCEAAVLKELPALRAACRRFAADEANFAKLTAQRESLPPAVMKELRLRPSTGG
;
A
#
# COMPACT_ATOMS: atom_id res chain seq x y z
N ALA A 1 -17.86 -55.86 -35.27
CA ALA A 1 -17.01 -56.48 -34.23
C ALA A 1 -16.85 -55.47 -33.10
N PHE A 2 -16.84 -55.99 -31.87
CA PHE A 2 -17.18 -55.32 -30.61
C PHE A 2 -16.36 -54.07 -30.24
N ALA A 3 -17.05 -53.11 -29.63
CA ALA A 3 -16.48 -52.04 -28.80
C ALA A 3 -15.93 -52.60 -27.48
N PRO A 4 -15.13 -51.80 -26.74
CA PRO A 4 -15.49 -51.60 -25.34
C PRO A 4 -15.35 -50.15 -24.84
N SER A 5 -16.17 -49.90 -23.80
CA SER A 5 -16.44 -48.69 -23.03
C SER A 5 -15.28 -48.14 -22.19
N PRO A 6 -15.40 -46.88 -21.71
CA PRO A 6 -14.50 -46.28 -20.72
C PRO A 6 -14.88 -46.65 -19.28
N VAL A 7 -13.88 -46.92 -18.44
CA VAL A 7 -14.05 -47.22 -17.00
C VAL A 7 -13.89 -45.93 -16.19
N ALA A 8 -14.93 -45.59 -15.43
CA ALA A 8 -14.93 -44.56 -14.41
C ALA A 8 -14.39 -45.12 -13.08
N CYS A 9 -13.45 -44.42 -12.46
CA CYS A 9 -13.04 -44.65 -11.07
C CYS A 9 -13.52 -43.49 -10.19
N THR A 10 -14.47 -43.78 -9.32
CA THR A 10 -14.85 -42.96 -8.16
C THR A 10 -13.91 -43.25 -6.98
N PRO A 11 -13.60 -42.24 -6.13
CA PRO A 11 -13.23 -42.50 -4.76
C PRO A 11 -14.31 -42.04 -3.78
N VAL A 12 -14.63 -43.02 -2.94
CA VAL A 12 -15.51 -43.09 -1.77
C VAL A 12 -15.30 -41.94 -0.77
N ALA A 13 -16.40 -41.34 -0.32
CA ALA A 13 -16.46 -40.43 0.83
C ALA A 13 -16.48 -41.23 2.15
N PRO A 14 -15.84 -40.74 3.24
CA PRO A 14 -15.98 -41.34 4.55
C PRO A 14 -17.17 -40.76 5.32
N THR A 15 -17.94 -41.66 5.94
CA THR A 15 -19.04 -41.43 6.88
C THR A 15 -18.55 -40.84 8.21
N PRO A 16 -19.34 -39.96 8.88
CA PRO A 16 -19.03 -39.48 10.22
C PRO A 16 -19.67 -40.40 11.28
N SER A 17 -18.86 -40.91 12.20
CA SER A 17 -19.33 -41.59 13.41
C SER A 17 -19.28 -40.64 14.60
N GLN A 18 -20.37 -40.63 15.35
CA GLN A 18 -20.61 -39.80 16.53
C GLN A 18 -19.76 -40.24 17.72
N ALA A 19 -19.26 -39.28 18.49
CA ALA A 19 -19.04 -39.43 19.91
C ALA A 19 -19.46 -38.14 20.61
N ALA A 20 -20.60 -38.21 21.29
CA ALA A 20 -21.10 -37.19 22.20
C ALA A 20 -20.41 -37.33 23.56
N MET A 21 -19.89 -36.24 24.11
CA MET A 21 -19.79 -36.05 25.56
C MET A 21 -19.93 -34.57 25.92
N SER A 22 -21.12 -34.29 26.46
CA SER A 22 -21.43 -33.44 27.62
C SER A 22 -20.98 -31.97 27.68
N SER A 23 -22.03 -31.14 27.65
CA SER A 23 -22.18 -29.73 28.00
C SER A 23 -21.69 -29.36 29.41
N SER A 24 -21.06 -28.19 29.56
CA SER A 24 -21.25 -27.31 30.72
C SER A 24 -20.84 -25.86 30.42
N GLU A 25 -21.83 -24.97 30.50
CA GLU A 25 -21.80 -23.57 30.95
C GLU A 25 -20.99 -22.48 30.20
N ARG A 26 -21.74 -21.56 29.58
CA ARG A 26 -21.34 -20.17 29.29
C ARG A 26 -21.37 -19.35 30.59
N PRO A 27 -20.61 -18.25 30.65
CA PRO A 27 -21.31 -16.96 30.66
C PRO A 27 -20.74 -15.95 29.65
N GLY A 28 -21.59 -15.00 29.29
CA GLY A 28 -21.40 -14.04 28.21
C GLY A 28 -20.28 -13.02 28.41
N GLY A 29 -20.00 -12.30 27.32
CA GLY A 29 -19.04 -11.21 27.28
C GLY A 29 -18.80 -10.79 25.83
N GLY A 30 -19.69 -9.95 25.29
CA GLY A 30 -19.54 -9.34 23.98
C GLY A 30 -18.37 -8.35 23.99
N GLY A 31 -17.23 -8.77 23.43
CA GLY A 31 -16.05 -7.92 23.27
C GLY A 31 -14.87 -8.77 22.80
N GLY A 32 -14.79 -9.09 21.50
CA GLY A 32 -13.81 -10.10 21.06
C GLY A 32 -13.35 -10.07 19.62
N ALA A 33 -13.78 -9.12 18.78
CA ALA A 33 -13.36 -9.14 17.38
C ALA A 33 -11.96 -8.55 17.16
N ARG A 34 -11.47 -7.72 18.08
CA ARG A 34 -10.25 -6.92 17.87
C ARG A 34 -8.97 -7.50 18.47
N SER A 35 -9.05 -8.14 19.64
CA SER A 35 -7.88 -8.88 20.17
C SER A 35 -7.61 -10.13 19.32
N GLN A 36 -8.65 -10.79 18.80
CA GLN A 36 -8.48 -12.05 18.07
C GLN A 36 -7.62 -11.91 16.80
N ALA A 37 -7.72 -10.86 15.98
CA ALA A 37 -6.94 -10.81 14.73
C ALA A 37 -5.43 -10.58 14.96
N ALA A 38 -5.06 -9.71 15.92
CA ALA A 38 -3.67 -9.51 16.33
C ALA A 38 -3.13 -10.68 17.17
N ASP A 39 -3.97 -11.32 17.98
CA ASP A 39 -3.62 -12.53 18.73
C ASP A 39 -3.46 -13.77 17.82
N ASN A 40 -4.22 -13.87 16.73
CA ASN A 40 -4.26 -15.04 15.85
C ASN A 40 -2.94 -15.33 15.12
N CYS A 41 -2.04 -14.35 15.00
CA CYS A 41 -0.74 -14.52 14.36
C CYS A 41 0.43 -14.25 15.30
N ARG A 42 0.21 -14.30 16.62
CA ARG A 42 1.29 -14.23 17.61
C ARG A 42 2.37 -15.30 17.36
N TRP A 43 1.96 -16.48 16.88
CA TRP A 43 2.86 -17.55 16.49
C TRP A 43 3.85 -17.13 15.38
N LEU A 44 3.45 -16.24 14.47
CA LEU A 44 4.28 -15.80 13.35
C LEU A 44 5.42 -14.90 13.81
N TRP A 45 5.15 -14.03 14.78
CA TRP A 45 6.20 -13.24 15.45
C TRP A 45 7.23 -14.13 16.16
N GLU A 46 6.75 -15.19 16.84
CA GLU A 46 7.63 -16.14 17.49
C GLU A 46 8.41 -17.00 16.48
N ALA A 47 7.81 -17.33 15.33
CA ALA A 47 8.49 -18.00 14.23
C ALA A 47 9.59 -17.12 13.60
N LEU A 48 9.31 -15.82 13.38
CA LEU A 48 10.27 -14.84 12.87
C LEU A 48 11.46 -14.69 13.84
N ARG A 49 11.17 -14.50 15.13
CA ARG A 49 12.17 -14.39 16.20
C ARG A 49 13.06 -15.62 16.29
N ASN A 50 12.48 -16.82 16.19
CA ASN A 50 13.22 -18.09 16.33
C ASN A 50 13.74 -18.64 14.99
N LEU A 51 13.77 -17.79 13.95
CA LEU A 51 14.28 -18.13 12.62
C LEU A 51 13.66 -19.39 12.00
N LYS A 52 12.38 -19.67 12.27
CA LYS A 52 11.64 -20.83 11.77
C LYS A 52 11.16 -20.60 10.33
N VAL A 53 12.09 -20.74 9.38
CA VAL A 53 11.84 -20.44 7.96
C VAL A 53 10.61 -21.16 7.42
N ASP A 54 10.49 -22.46 7.68
CA ASP A 54 9.45 -23.30 7.08
C ASP A 54 8.03 -22.82 7.48
N LEU A 55 7.87 -22.34 8.71
CA LEU A 55 6.61 -21.79 9.21
C LEU A 55 6.28 -20.44 8.55
N VAL A 56 7.28 -19.56 8.42
CA VAL A 56 7.12 -18.23 7.81
C VAL A 56 6.88 -18.32 6.29
N THR A 57 7.39 -19.35 5.63
CA THR A 57 7.15 -19.61 4.20
C THR A 57 5.95 -20.52 3.93
N SER A 58 5.27 -21.00 4.98
CA SER A 58 4.14 -21.92 4.83
C SER A 58 2.88 -21.20 4.31
N GLN A 59 1.96 -21.97 3.75
CA GLN A 59 0.62 -21.50 3.39
C GLN A 59 -0.24 -21.10 4.60
N MET A 60 0.27 -21.27 5.83
CA MET A 60 -0.43 -20.87 7.05
C MET A 60 -0.33 -19.37 7.32
N VAL A 61 0.60 -18.66 6.68
CA VAL A 61 0.67 -17.20 6.77
C VAL A 61 -0.52 -16.61 6.00
N PRO A 62 -1.37 -15.78 6.63
CA PRO A 62 -2.49 -15.14 5.93
C PRO A 62 -2.01 -14.33 4.73
N ALA A 63 -2.71 -14.45 3.60
CA ALA A 63 -2.35 -13.73 2.38
C ALA A 63 -2.42 -12.20 2.54
N ASP A 64 -3.22 -11.73 3.50
CA ASP A 64 -3.40 -10.32 3.88
C ASP A 64 -2.54 -9.89 5.06
N TRP A 65 -1.56 -10.71 5.48
CA TRP A 65 -0.63 -10.35 6.55
C TRP A 65 0.17 -9.08 6.19
N ASP A 66 0.12 -8.09 7.06
CA ASP A 66 0.89 -6.86 6.89
C ASP A 66 2.34 -7.08 7.33
N TRP A 67 3.26 -7.17 6.38
CA TRP A 67 4.69 -7.30 6.64
C TRP A 67 5.36 -6.03 7.21
N ASN A 68 4.60 -4.96 7.39
CA ASN A 68 5.05 -3.68 7.96
C ASN A 68 4.39 -3.35 9.30
N GLN A 69 3.56 -4.25 9.84
CA GLN A 69 2.95 -4.03 11.14
C GLN A 69 4.01 -3.95 12.26
N ILE A 70 3.66 -3.26 13.35
CA ILE A 70 4.56 -3.01 14.48
C ILE A 70 4.14 -3.86 15.67
N HIS A 71 5.03 -4.73 16.14
CA HIS A 71 4.84 -5.48 17.39
C HIS A 71 5.34 -4.66 18.59
N PRO A 72 4.59 -4.61 19.71
CA PRO A 72 4.97 -3.82 20.90
C PRO A 72 6.38 -4.14 21.44
N VAL A 73 6.82 -5.39 21.29
CA VAL A 73 8.12 -5.85 21.79
C VAL A 73 9.16 -6.03 20.68
N TYR A 74 8.75 -6.41 19.46
CA TYR A 74 9.71 -6.85 18.45
C TYR A 74 9.99 -5.79 17.39
N GLY A 75 9.25 -4.67 17.38
CA GLY A 75 9.34 -3.70 16.29
C GLY A 75 8.69 -4.26 15.03
N THR A 76 9.31 -4.07 13.87
CA THR A 76 8.83 -4.63 12.60
C THR A 76 9.26 -6.09 12.42
N PRO A 77 8.66 -6.85 11.47
CA PRO A 77 9.07 -8.23 11.17
C PRO A 77 10.56 -8.36 10.84
N LEU A 78 11.13 -7.36 10.15
CA LEU A 78 12.57 -7.33 9.87
C LEU A 78 13.39 -7.11 11.13
N MET A 79 12.99 -6.21 12.02
CA MET A 79 13.67 -5.98 13.30
C MET A 79 13.70 -7.24 14.17
N ALA A 80 12.61 -8.02 14.17
CA ALA A 80 12.53 -9.30 14.88
C ALA A 80 13.60 -10.32 14.42
N ILE A 81 13.99 -10.26 13.14
CA ILE A 81 15.02 -11.13 12.54
C ILE A 81 16.43 -10.57 12.72
N VAL A 82 16.59 -9.25 12.58
CA VAL A 82 17.89 -8.54 12.64
C VAL A 82 18.68 -8.93 13.89
N LYS A 83 18.00 -9.03 15.04
CA LYS A 83 18.63 -9.42 16.31
C LYS A 83 19.42 -10.72 16.22
N GLU A 84 18.82 -11.78 15.71
CA GLU A 84 19.49 -13.09 15.66
C GLU A 84 20.48 -13.17 14.51
N GLY A 85 20.26 -12.42 13.42
CA GLY A 85 21.19 -12.39 12.31
C GLY A 85 22.52 -11.70 12.62
N ILE A 86 22.52 -10.63 13.42
CA ILE A 86 23.79 -9.97 13.82
C ILE A 86 24.59 -10.89 14.76
N ARG A 87 23.92 -11.66 15.64
CA ARG A 87 24.57 -12.56 16.64
C ARG A 87 25.38 -13.70 16.07
N LEU A 88 25.23 -14.03 14.79
CA LEU A 88 25.92 -15.18 14.21
C LEU A 88 27.44 -15.01 14.34
N ASN A 89 28.08 -15.96 15.03
CA ASN A 89 29.52 -15.91 15.35
C ASN A 89 30.41 -16.24 14.14
N GLU A 90 29.85 -16.92 13.14
CA GLU A 90 30.52 -17.20 11.88
C GLU A 90 30.01 -16.19 10.84
N ASN A 91 30.85 -15.82 9.88
CA ASN A 91 30.45 -15.10 8.67
C ASN A 91 29.43 -15.97 7.94
N GLY A 92 28.17 -15.89 8.37
CA GLY A 92 27.23 -17.00 8.25
C GLY A 92 27.10 -17.44 6.81
N GLU A 93 27.16 -18.77 6.60
CA GLU A 93 26.92 -19.43 5.32
C GLU A 93 25.76 -18.73 4.59
N GLU A 94 25.85 -18.54 3.28
CA GLU A 94 24.82 -17.83 2.49
C GLU A 94 23.40 -18.39 2.68
N ASN A 95 23.31 -19.65 3.13
CA ASN A 95 22.09 -20.40 3.37
C ASN A 95 21.58 -20.36 4.82
N ALA A 96 22.21 -19.61 5.72
CA ALA A 96 21.74 -19.52 7.10
C ALA A 96 20.26 -19.07 7.16
N PRO A 97 19.46 -19.63 8.08
CA PRO A 97 18.02 -19.35 8.19
C PRO A 97 17.65 -17.87 8.18
N VAL A 98 18.49 -17.03 8.82
CA VAL A 98 18.30 -15.57 8.87
C VAL A 98 18.32 -14.92 7.49
N TRP A 99 19.26 -15.29 6.61
CA TRP A 99 19.40 -14.66 5.30
C TRP A 99 18.24 -15.04 4.39
N ARG A 100 17.79 -16.30 4.50
CA ARG A 100 16.61 -16.79 3.79
C ARG A 100 15.34 -16.08 4.27
N LEU A 101 15.17 -15.92 5.58
CA LEU A 101 14.02 -15.19 6.14
C LEU A 101 14.02 -13.72 5.76
N LEU A 102 15.15 -13.02 5.85
CA LEU A 102 15.23 -11.63 5.41
C LEU A 102 14.84 -11.50 3.95
N ARG A 103 15.36 -12.37 3.06
CA ARG A 103 14.96 -12.39 1.65
C ARG A 103 13.46 -12.64 1.49
N THR A 104 12.90 -13.62 2.19
CA THR A 104 11.47 -13.92 2.15
C THR A 104 10.63 -12.73 2.61
N CYS A 105 10.95 -12.11 3.74
CA CYS A 105 10.20 -10.97 4.27
C CYS A 105 10.28 -9.75 3.33
N LEU A 106 11.47 -9.42 2.83
CA LEU A 106 11.66 -8.37 1.83
C LEU A 106 10.84 -8.68 0.56
N ALA A 107 10.96 -9.90 0.04
CA ALA A 107 10.18 -10.38 -1.10
C ALA A 107 8.69 -10.57 -0.79
N ALA A 108 8.27 -10.48 0.47
CA ALA A 108 6.87 -10.48 0.87
C ALA A 108 6.31 -9.05 0.96
N GLY A 109 7.16 -8.03 1.06
CA GLY A 109 6.79 -6.62 1.11
C GLY A 109 7.15 -5.93 2.44
N ALA A 110 7.95 -6.56 3.30
CA ALA A 110 8.48 -5.92 4.49
C ALA A 110 9.45 -4.81 4.10
N ASP A 111 9.13 -3.56 4.44
CA ASP A 111 9.93 -2.39 4.12
C ASP A 111 10.93 -2.11 5.25
N PRO A 112 12.25 -2.15 4.97
CA PRO A 112 13.29 -1.96 5.97
C PRO A 112 13.37 -0.51 6.48
N ARG A 113 12.62 0.42 5.88
CA ARG A 113 12.56 1.85 6.25
C ARG A 113 11.44 2.16 7.24
N VAL A 114 10.49 1.25 7.46
CA VAL A 114 9.38 1.48 8.40
C VAL A 114 9.91 1.59 9.82
N GLU A 115 9.64 2.73 10.46
CA GLU A 115 10.04 3.03 11.83
C GLU A 115 9.07 2.41 12.85
N ALA A 116 9.62 1.75 13.86
CA ALA A 116 8.84 1.25 14.97
C ALA A 116 8.55 2.37 15.99
N LYS A 117 7.27 2.73 16.13
CA LYS A 117 6.77 3.72 17.10
C LYS A 117 6.10 2.99 18.28
N GLN A 118 6.24 3.54 19.49
CA GLN A 118 5.58 3.01 20.70
C GLN A 118 5.94 1.55 21.01
N VAL A 119 7.21 1.18 20.86
CA VAL A 119 7.71 -0.16 21.12
C VAL A 119 8.66 -0.18 22.32
N SER A 120 8.55 -1.19 23.18
CA SER A 120 9.40 -1.35 24.37
C SER A 120 10.63 -2.24 24.14
N GLY A 121 10.74 -2.83 22.94
CA GLY A 121 11.83 -3.71 22.56
C GLY A 121 13.20 -3.04 22.49
N SER A 122 14.24 -3.86 22.57
CA SER A 122 15.61 -3.44 22.28
C SER A 122 16.41 -4.58 21.64
N ILE A 123 17.39 -4.19 20.81
CA ILE A 123 18.42 -5.04 20.28
C ILE A 123 19.71 -4.77 21.07
N GLY A 124 20.35 -5.82 21.55
CA GLY A 124 21.54 -5.69 22.35
C GLY A 124 21.69 -6.85 23.30
N TRP A 125 22.94 -7.11 23.65
CA TRP A 125 23.34 -8.30 24.42
C TRP A 125 24.13 -7.92 25.66
N GLY A 126 24.18 -6.63 25.98
CA GLY A 126 24.86 -6.10 27.17
C GLY A 126 24.40 -6.83 28.43
N GLY A 127 25.37 -7.39 29.15
CA GLY A 127 25.14 -8.18 30.36
C GLY A 127 25.07 -9.70 30.15
N ASN A 128 25.14 -10.22 28.92
CA ASN A 128 25.25 -11.65 28.65
C ASN A 128 26.72 -12.06 28.46
N GLU A 129 27.12 -13.25 28.92
CA GLU A 129 28.53 -13.73 28.94
C GLU A 129 29.22 -13.63 27.57
N GLN A 130 28.44 -13.73 26.48
CA GLN A 130 28.94 -13.77 25.11
C GLN A 130 29.21 -12.38 24.49
N PHE A 131 28.55 -11.32 24.97
CA PHE A 131 28.63 -9.98 24.35
C PHE A 131 28.57 -8.83 25.39
N PRO A 132 29.47 -8.82 26.39
CA PRO A 132 29.35 -7.95 27.56
C PRO A 132 29.47 -6.44 27.25
N LYS A 133 30.01 -6.05 26.09
CA LYS A 133 30.35 -4.67 25.76
C LYS A 133 29.42 -3.99 24.75
N ILE A 134 28.40 -4.70 24.27
CA ILE A 134 27.46 -4.13 23.29
C ILE A 134 26.25 -3.57 24.03
N GLU A 135 26.16 -2.24 24.08
CA GLU A 135 25.04 -1.51 24.66
C GLU A 135 23.73 -1.88 23.95
N ALA A 136 22.63 -1.93 24.71
CA ALA A 136 21.31 -2.18 24.13
C ALA A 136 20.79 -0.92 23.42
N VAL A 137 20.43 -1.07 22.15
CA VAL A 137 19.78 -0.08 21.30
C VAL A 137 18.27 -0.35 21.32
N LYS A 138 17.47 0.65 21.68
CA LYS A 138 16.00 0.52 21.70
C LYS A 138 15.46 0.35 20.28
N HIS A 139 14.34 -0.36 20.15
CA HIS A 139 13.61 -0.44 18.88
C HIS A 139 12.85 0.85 18.58
N GLU A 140 12.45 1.59 19.61
CA GLU A 140 11.65 2.81 19.45
C GLU A 140 12.39 3.89 18.67
N GLY A 141 11.73 4.45 17.66
CA GLY A 141 12.31 5.48 16.79
C GLY A 141 13.27 4.93 15.74
N HIS A 142 13.39 3.61 15.61
CA HIS A 142 14.25 2.97 14.63
C HIS A 142 13.46 2.17 13.58
N SER A 143 13.89 2.31 12.33
CA SER A 143 13.64 1.33 11.26
C SER A 143 14.65 0.19 11.29
N ALA A 144 14.42 -0.89 10.53
CA ALA A 144 15.39 -1.99 10.44
C ALA A 144 16.78 -1.52 9.95
N ILE A 145 16.82 -0.58 8.99
CA ILE A 145 18.09 0.02 8.52
C ILE A 145 18.78 0.77 9.64
N SER A 146 18.07 1.71 10.27
CA SER A 146 18.67 2.56 11.32
C SER A 146 19.09 1.73 12.55
N LEU A 147 18.37 0.65 12.86
CA LEU A 147 18.68 -0.28 13.95
C LEU A 147 19.97 -1.05 13.67
N VAL A 148 20.15 -1.55 12.43
CA VAL A 148 21.39 -2.21 12.01
C VAL A 148 22.56 -1.22 12.06
N LEU A 149 22.38 0.01 11.56
CA LEU A 149 23.41 1.04 11.61
C LEU A 149 23.82 1.40 13.05
N ALA A 150 22.85 1.58 13.95
CA ALA A 150 23.10 1.87 15.36
C ALA A 150 23.84 0.72 16.05
N THR A 151 23.45 -0.53 15.76
CA THR A 151 24.12 -1.72 16.30
C THR A 151 25.52 -1.88 15.73
N MET A 152 25.72 -1.62 14.43
CA MET A 152 27.03 -1.63 13.79
C MET A 152 27.97 -0.59 14.41
N ALA A 153 27.48 0.62 14.68
CA ALA A 153 28.25 1.66 15.37
C ALA A 153 28.66 1.20 16.79
N ALA A 154 27.80 0.50 17.51
CA ALA A 154 28.13 -0.08 18.81
C ALA A 154 29.21 -1.19 18.69
N CYS A 155 29.11 -2.08 17.71
CA CYS A 155 30.12 -3.12 17.45
C CYS A 155 31.48 -2.51 17.05
N GLN A 156 31.47 -1.42 16.27
CA GLN A 156 32.70 -0.74 15.81
C GLN A 156 33.53 -0.18 16.96
N LYS A 157 32.91 0.24 18.09
CA LYS A 157 33.65 0.63 19.32
C LYS A 157 34.59 -0.48 19.82
N HIS A 158 34.30 -1.74 19.48
CA HIS A 158 35.07 -2.92 19.83
C HIS A 158 35.35 -3.80 18.61
N ALA A 159 35.69 -3.20 17.48
CA ALA A 159 35.81 -3.87 16.18
C ALA A 159 36.67 -5.16 16.19
N LYS A 160 37.75 -5.20 16.99
CA LYS A 160 38.60 -6.40 17.12
C LYS A 160 37.86 -7.63 17.70
N GLN A 161 36.82 -7.42 18.50
CA GLN A 161 36.06 -8.47 19.17
C GLN A 161 34.78 -8.84 18.41
N TYR A 162 34.26 -7.93 17.58
CA TYR A 162 32.95 -8.08 16.93
C TYR A 162 33.03 -8.00 15.41
N THR A 163 34.12 -8.51 14.81
CA THR A 163 34.33 -8.50 13.35
C THR A 163 33.22 -9.24 12.60
N ALA A 164 32.79 -10.40 13.08
CA ALA A 164 31.71 -11.18 12.47
C ALA A 164 30.37 -10.41 12.51
N GLN A 165 30.06 -9.76 13.64
CA GLN A 165 28.84 -8.97 13.81
C GLN A 165 28.83 -7.75 12.85
N ILE A 166 29.98 -7.08 12.68
CA ILE A 166 30.12 -5.98 11.72
C ILE A 166 29.87 -6.48 10.29
N ALA A 167 30.48 -7.61 9.90
CA ALA A 167 30.26 -8.21 8.59
C ALA A 167 28.79 -8.62 8.36
N ASN A 168 28.12 -9.15 9.40
CA ASN A 168 26.70 -9.47 9.35
C ASN A 168 25.84 -8.21 9.16
N CYS A 169 26.16 -7.10 9.84
CA CYS A 169 25.49 -5.81 9.64
C CYS A 169 25.65 -5.31 8.20
N GLU A 170 26.87 -5.32 7.65
CA GLU A 170 27.13 -4.90 6.27
C GLU A 170 26.34 -5.76 5.26
N LYS A 171 26.29 -7.08 5.48
CA LYS A 171 25.51 -8.00 4.66
C LYS A 171 24.01 -7.70 4.72
N MET A 172 23.45 -7.41 5.90
CA MET A 172 22.06 -6.97 6.04
C MET A 172 21.79 -5.66 5.31
N LEU A 173 22.67 -4.66 5.46
CA LEU A 173 22.51 -3.37 4.80
C LEU A 173 22.55 -3.51 3.28
N LYS A 174 23.41 -4.38 2.74
CA LYS A 174 23.44 -4.68 1.31
C LYS A 174 22.13 -5.31 0.83
N MET A 175 21.52 -6.19 1.63
CA MET A 175 20.20 -6.75 1.31
C MET A 175 19.09 -5.68 1.36
N PHE A 176 19.11 -4.80 2.36
CA PHE A 176 18.14 -3.71 2.47
C PHE A 176 18.30 -2.69 1.36
N ALA A 177 19.52 -2.41 0.91
CA ALA A 177 19.78 -1.52 -0.22
C ALA A 177 19.22 -2.07 -1.55
N GLY A 178 19.12 -3.39 -1.68
CA GLY A 178 18.49 -4.05 -2.84
C GLY A 178 16.97 -4.16 -2.75
N PHE A 179 16.34 -3.70 -1.67
CA PHE A 179 14.90 -3.74 -1.52
C PHE A 179 14.21 -2.73 -2.43
N VAL A 180 13.27 -3.21 -3.24
CA VAL A 180 12.33 -2.41 -4.00
C VAL A 180 10.92 -2.79 -3.51
N PRO A 181 10.13 -1.84 -2.98
CA PRO A 181 8.76 -2.11 -2.56
C PRO A 181 7.95 -2.73 -3.69
N LYS A 182 7.21 -3.81 -3.40
CA LYS A 182 6.34 -4.48 -4.39
C LYS A 182 5.38 -3.57 -5.15
N ASN A 183 4.99 -2.46 -4.54
CA ASN A 183 4.03 -1.51 -5.11
C ASN A 183 4.70 -0.39 -5.91
N GLU A 184 6.03 -0.34 -5.93
CA GLU A 184 6.80 0.48 -6.84
C GLU A 184 7.11 -0.39 -8.04
N GLY A 185 6.38 -0.24 -9.15
CA GLY A 185 6.75 -0.89 -10.41
C GLY A 185 8.20 -0.61 -10.79
N ASN A 186 8.74 -1.25 -11.83
CA ASN A 186 10.13 -1.06 -12.27
C ASN A 186 10.49 0.43 -12.35
N LYS A 187 11.23 0.93 -11.35
CA LYS A 187 11.71 2.32 -11.33
C LYS A 187 12.85 2.42 -12.33
N VAL A 188 12.59 3.10 -13.44
CA VAL A 188 13.62 3.47 -14.41
C VAL A 188 14.17 4.83 -14.00
N SER A 189 15.49 4.92 -13.81
CA SER A 189 16.13 6.21 -13.62
C SER A 189 16.13 6.95 -14.95
N VAL A 190 15.58 8.16 -14.96
CA VAL A 190 15.48 9.01 -16.15
C VAL A 190 16.27 10.29 -15.88
N PRO A 191 17.09 10.78 -16.82
CA PRO A 191 17.75 12.08 -16.69
C PRO A 191 16.73 13.22 -16.55
N GLU A 192 17.04 14.22 -15.72
CA GLU A 192 16.19 15.39 -15.46
C GLU A 192 15.78 16.12 -16.75
N ALA A 193 16.71 16.29 -17.69
CA ALA A 193 16.45 16.90 -19.00
C ALA A 193 15.34 16.22 -19.83
N VAL A 194 15.06 14.93 -19.57
CA VAL A 194 13.94 14.23 -20.22
C VAL A 194 12.61 14.60 -19.57
N VAL A 195 12.59 14.77 -18.25
CA VAL A 195 11.42 15.23 -17.50
C VAL A 195 11.11 16.68 -17.89
N ASP A 196 12.13 17.55 -17.95
CA ASP A 196 11.99 18.94 -18.41
C ASP A 196 11.37 19.02 -19.81
N MET A 197 11.76 18.12 -20.71
CA MET A 197 11.17 18.02 -22.03
C MET A 197 9.69 17.61 -21.98
N TRP A 198 9.30 16.67 -21.11
CA TRP A 198 7.89 16.30 -20.95
C TRP A 198 7.05 17.43 -20.35
N GLU A 199 7.60 18.18 -19.40
CA GLU A 199 6.99 19.38 -18.84
C GLU A 199 6.84 20.47 -19.90
N ALA A 200 7.87 20.71 -20.70
CA ALA A 200 7.80 21.66 -21.82
C ALA A 200 6.72 21.28 -22.85
N VAL A 201 6.51 19.98 -23.11
CA VAL A 201 5.42 19.50 -23.97
C VAL A 201 4.06 19.68 -23.30
N LEU A 202 3.94 19.50 -21.99
CA LEU A 202 2.70 19.78 -21.26
C LEU A 202 2.32 21.27 -21.32
N GLU A 203 3.31 22.16 -21.26
CA GLU A 203 3.13 23.61 -21.28
C GLU A 203 2.97 24.21 -22.69
N ASP A 204 3.18 23.42 -23.75
CA ASP A 204 3.03 23.88 -25.14
C ASP A 204 1.56 24.10 -25.51
N GLU A 205 1.06 25.29 -25.23
CA GLU A 205 -0.30 25.69 -25.59
C GLU A 205 -0.53 25.87 -27.10
N HIS A 206 0.53 26.00 -27.90
CA HIS A 206 0.43 26.36 -29.31
C HIS A 206 0.16 25.15 -30.20
N SER A 207 0.68 23.98 -29.83
CA SER A 207 0.45 22.72 -30.57
C SER A 207 -0.72 21.88 -30.03
N CYS A 208 -1.35 22.32 -28.93
CA CYS A 208 -2.55 21.70 -28.39
C CYS A 208 -3.74 21.71 -29.38
N ASP A 209 -4.30 20.53 -29.64
CA ASP A 209 -5.43 20.31 -30.55
C ASP A 209 -6.67 19.71 -29.87
N VAL A 210 -6.63 19.58 -28.52
CA VAL A 210 -7.75 19.15 -27.68
C VAL A 210 -8.02 20.20 -26.60
N ARG A 211 -9.30 20.43 -26.31
CA ARG A 211 -9.78 21.27 -25.22
C ARG A 211 -10.65 20.44 -24.28
N LEU A 212 -10.31 20.43 -23.00
CA LEU A 212 -11.10 19.82 -21.94
C LEU A 212 -11.89 20.93 -21.23
N VAL A 213 -13.20 20.90 -21.36
CA VAL A 213 -14.12 21.87 -20.76
C VAL A 213 -14.63 21.28 -19.46
N VAL A 214 -14.15 21.82 -18.34
CA VAL A 214 -14.56 21.40 -16.99
C VAL A 214 -15.73 22.27 -16.55
N ALA A 215 -16.88 21.64 -16.31
CA ALA A 215 -18.04 22.35 -15.80
C ALA A 215 -17.82 22.74 -14.33
N GLY A 216 -17.97 24.03 -14.02
CA GLY A 216 -18.04 24.51 -12.63
C GLY A 216 -19.45 24.31 -12.07
N ASP A 217 -19.59 24.32 -10.75
CA ASP A 217 -20.89 24.25 -10.08
C ASP A 217 -21.74 25.48 -10.50
N GLY A 218 -22.62 25.28 -11.49
CA GLY A 218 -23.64 26.27 -11.89
C GLY A 218 -23.48 26.98 -13.25
N CYS A 219 -22.61 26.56 -14.18
CA CYS A 219 -22.48 27.25 -15.47
C CYS A 219 -23.22 26.55 -16.64
N ARG A 220 -24.28 27.21 -17.11
CA ARG A 220 -24.91 27.00 -18.43
C ARG A 220 -24.00 27.54 -19.53
N GLU A 221 -24.01 26.85 -20.68
CA GLU A 221 -23.19 27.08 -21.88
C GLU A 221 -22.87 28.55 -22.19
N GLY A 222 -21.58 28.87 -22.22
CA GLY A 222 -21.03 30.10 -22.77
C GLY A 222 -19.60 29.86 -23.23
N VAL A 223 -19.38 29.78 -24.55
CA VAL A 223 -18.05 29.57 -25.14
C VAL A 223 -17.29 30.90 -25.11
N THR A 224 -16.26 31.02 -24.28
CA THR A 224 -15.26 32.09 -24.36
C THR A 224 -13.90 31.56 -24.81
N LYS A 225 -13.14 32.43 -25.49
CA LYS A 225 -11.89 32.11 -26.16
C LYS A 225 -10.69 32.44 -25.26
N SER A 226 -9.72 31.52 -25.28
CA SER A 226 -8.29 31.66 -24.94
C SER A 226 -7.85 31.44 -23.48
N GLY A 227 -6.76 30.66 -23.34
CA GLY A 227 -6.02 30.41 -22.10
C GLY A 227 -6.78 29.56 -21.08
N ALA A 228 -6.10 28.91 -20.15
CA ALA A 228 -6.79 28.25 -19.04
C ALA A 228 -7.44 29.31 -18.13
N GLU A 229 -8.66 29.72 -18.48
CA GLU A 229 -9.44 30.68 -17.70
C GLU A 229 -10.21 29.90 -16.63
N VAL A 230 -9.64 29.83 -15.42
CA VAL A 230 -10.38 29.36 -14.24
C VAL A 230 -11.46 30.41 -13.97
N THR A 231 -12.71 30.06 -14.26
CA THR A 231 -13.84 30.92 -13.92
C THR A 231 -14.01 30.96 -12.39
N ALA A 232 -14.57 32.05 -11.88
CA ALA A 232 -14.83 32.21 -10.43
C ALA A 232 -15.70 31.08 -9.82
N ASN A 233 -16.36 30.28 -10.66
CA ASN A 233 -17.23 29.17 -10.27
C ASN A 233 -16.54 27.78 -10.35
N GLY A 234 -15.20 27.72 -10.45
CA GLY A 234 -14.43 26.46 -10.41
C GLY A 234 -14.41 25.66 -11.72
N GLY A 235 -15.10 26.14 -12.77
CA GLY A 235 -15.01 25.61 -14.12
C GLY A 235 -13.90 26.27 -14.94
N GLY A 236 -13.48 25.64 -16.02
CA GLY A 236 -12.52 26.24 -16.95
C GLY A 236 -12.14 25.33 -18.10
N VAL A 237 -11.22 25.80 -18.94
CA VAL A 237 -10.78 25.07 -20.14
C VAL A 237 -9.31 24.71 -20.00
N LEU A 238 -8.99 23.43 -20.12
CA LEU A 238 -7.61 22.94 -20.21
C LEU A 238 -7.30 22.54 -21.65
N LYS A 239 -6.06 22.73 -22.08
CA LYS A 239 -5.58 22.33 -23.40
C LYS A 239 -4.72 21.09 -23.29
N ALA A 240 -4.75 20.25 -24.33
CA ALA A 240 -3.93 19.05 -24.40
C ALA A 240 -3.65 18.64 -25.86
N HIS A 241 -2.70 17.72 -26.00
CA HIS A 241 -2.32 17.10 -27.25
C HIS A 241 -3.07 15.78 -27.46
N ARG A 242 -3.82 15.68 -28.56
CA ARG A 242 -4.53 14.48 -29.00
C ARG A 242 -3.60 13.28 -29.06
N ALA A 243 -2.39 13.45 -29.58
CA ALA A 243 -1.41 12.37 -29.71
C ALA A 243 -1.08 11.73 -28.34
N VAL A 244 -0.94 12.54 -27.29
CA VAL A 244 -0.64 12.05 -25.93
C VAL A 244 -1.87 11.36 -25.33
N LEU A 245 -3.04 12.02 -25.36
CA LEU A 245 -4.27 11.49 -24.77
C LEU A 245 -4.69 10.15 -25.38
N ARG A 246 -4.63 10.03 -26.72
CA ARG A 246 -4.97 8.79 -27.43
C ARG A 246 -4.00 7.64 -27.11
N ARG A 247 -2.74 7.93 -26.78
CA ARG A 247 -1.78 6.89 -26.38
C ARG A 247 -1.91 6.50 -24.92
N ALA A 248 -2.31 7.42 -24.06
CA ALA A 248 -2.48 7.18 -22.64
C ALA A 248 -3.76 6.38 -22.30
N SER A 249 -4.78 6.44 -23.15
CA SER A 249 -6.10 5.87 -22.88
C SER A 249 -6.75 5.30 -24.14
N CYS A 250 -7.22 4.05 -24.06
CA CYS A 250 -8.04 3.45 -25.12
C CYS A 250 -9.40 4.15 -25.26
N VAL A 251 -9.96 4.68 -24.17
CA VAL A 251 -11.22 5.43 -24.17
C VAL A 251 -11.03 6.75 -24.92
N LEU A 252 -9.96 7.49 -24.62
CA LEU A 252 -9.64 8.74 -25.31
C LEU A 252 -9.20 8.49 -26.76
N ASP A 253 -8.54 7.36 -27.04
CA ASP A 253 -8.24 6.93 -28.42
C ASP A 253 -9.50 6.77 -29.26
N ALA A 254 -10.47 6.00 -28.72
CA ALA A 254 -11.75 5.80 -29.37
C ALA A 254 -12.52 7.12 -29.51
N LEU A 255 -12.58 7.94 -28.45
CA LEU A 255 -13.30 9.21 -28.44
C LEU A 255 -12.74 10.18 -29.50
N LEU A 256 -11.44 10.43 -29.46
CA LEU A 256 -10.77 11.40 -30.33
C LEU A 256 -10.46 10.87 -31.74
N GLY A 257 -10.50 9.55 -31.93
CA GLY A 257 -10.39 8.90 -33.24
C GLY A 257 -11.72 8.69 -33.95
N SER A 258 -12.86 8.92 -33.28
CA SER A 258 -14.20 8.71 -33.83
C SER A 258 -14.64 9.85 -34.77
N SER A 259 -15.72 9.61 -35.52
CA SER A 259 -16.44 10.65 -36.28
C SER A 259 -17.47 11.43 -35.45
N MET A 260 -17.49 11.25 -34.12
CA MET A 260 -18.38 11.95 -33.20
C MET A 260 -17.94 13.40 -32.98
N GLN A 261 -18.73 14.16 -32.22
CA GLN A 261 -18.48 15.58 -31.98
C GLN A 261 -17.10 15.81 -31.38
N GLU A 262 -16.70 14.99 -30.41
CA GLU A 262 -15.44 15.08 -29.68
C GLU A 262 -14.26 14.83 -30.63
N GLY A 263 -14.34 13.81 -31.48
CA GLY A 263 -13.32 13.52 -32.49
C GLY A 263 -13.16 14.65 -33.50
N LYS A 264 -14.27 15.22 -33.99
CA LYS A 264 -14.27 16.32 -34.98
C LYS A 264 -13.85 17.67 -34.40
N THR A 265 -14.29 18.01 -33.20
CA THR A 265 -14.08 19.33 -32.58
C THR A 265 -12.85 19.37 -31.68
N GLY A 266 -12.36 18.21 -31.23
CA GLY A 266 -11.33 18.12 -30.21
C GLY A 266 -11.81 18.63 -28.85
N VAL A 267 -13.11 18.72 -28.59
CA VAL A 267 -13.66 19.21 -27.32
C VAL A 267 -14.15 18.03 -26.49
N ILE A 268 -13.66 17.91 -25.26
CA ILE A 268 -14.09 16.91 -24.28
C ILE A 268 -14.72 17.63 -23.10
N ASN A 269 -15.98 17.33 -22.80
CA ASN A 269 -16.63 17.86 -21.60
C ASN A 269 -16.30 16.96 -20.41
N VAL A 270 -15.79 17.56 -19.33
CA VAL A 270 -15.41 16.87 -18.10
C VAL A 270 -16.41 17.25 -17.01
N GLU A 271 -17.16 16.26 -16.56
CA GLU A 271 -18.24 16.42 -15.59
C GLU A 271 -17.92 15.71 -14.27
N GLY A 272 -18.31 16.36 -13.16
CA GLY A 272 -18.23 15.81 -11.80
C GLY A 272 -16.81 15.77 -11.21
N VAL A 273 -15.85 16.47 -11.81
CA VAL A 273 -14.45 16.51 -11.36
C VAL A 273 -13.96 17.95 -11.44
N SER A 274 -13.19 18.41 -10.44
CA SER A 274 -12.69 19.78 -10.40
C SER A 274 -11.62 20.05 -11.48
N ILE A 275 -11.39 21.32 -11.78
CA ILE A 275 -10.35 21.69 -12.75
C ILE A 275 -8.95 21.32 -12.24
N GLU A 276 -8.72 21.40 -10.94
CA GLU A 276 -7.45 21.00 -10.31
C GLU A 276 -7.20 19.50 -10.47
N ALA A 277 -8.22 18.67 -10.23
CA ALA A 277 -8.11 17.23 -10.43
C ALA A 277 -7.89 16.88 -11.91
N THR A 278 -8.59 17.58 -12.82
CA THR A 278 -8.40 17.39 -14.27
C THR A 278 -6.98 17.79 -14.71
N LYS A 279 -6.47 18.92 -14.20
CA LYS A 279 -5.09 19.38 -14.44
C LYS A 279 -4.07 18.36 -13.94
N LEU A 280 -4.28 17.80 -12.75
CA LEU A 280 -3.39 16.80 -12.17
C LEU A 280 -3.41 15.49 -12.97
N VAL A 281 -4.56 15.05 -13.50
CA VAL A 281 -4.61 13.90 -14.41
C VAL A 281 -3.78 14.14 -15.67
N LEU A 282 -3.87 15.33 -16.27
CA LEU A 282 -3.04 15.68 -17.42
C LEU A 282 -1.56 15.68 -17.05
N GLN A 283 -1.18 16.30 -15.95
CA GLN A 283 0.20 16.28 -15.47
C GLN A 283 0.73 14.84 -15.33
N LEU A 284 -0.06 13.95 -14.71
CA LEU A 284 0.33 12.55 -14.52
C LEU A 284 0.44 11.78 -15.83
N ILE A 285 -0.42 12.05 -16.82
CA ILE A 285 -0.33 11.45 -18.15
C ILE A 285 0.96 11.87 -18.88
N TYR A 286 1.39 13.12 -18.73
CA TYR A 286 2.54 13.66 -19.47
C TYR A 286 3.87 13.31 -18.79
N THR A 287 3.93 13.50 -17.48
CA THR A 287 5.19 13.52 -16.72
C THR A 287 5.34 12.31 -15.80
N GLY A 288 4.23 11.68 -15.40
CA GLY A 288 4.25 10.65 -14.37
C GLY A 288 4.72 11.14 -13.01
N THR A 289 4.63 12.45 -12.73
CA THR A 289 5.03 13.04 -11.45
C THR A 289 3.88 13.77 -10.77
N ILE A 290 3.91 13.78 -9.43
CA ILE A 290 3.07 14.63 -8.59
C ILE A 290 4.03 15.65 -7.96
N CYS A 291 3.95 16.91 -8.38
CA CYS A 291 4.88 17.95 -7.89
C CYS A 291 4.42 18.60 -6.58
N ASP A 292 3.11 18.65 -6.33
CA ASP A 292 2.53 19.25 -5.13
C ASP A 292 2.04 18.18 -4.14
N GLU A 293 1.63 18.58 -2.92
CA GLU A 293 0.87 17.72 -2.01
C GLU A 293 -0.64 17.94 -2.22
N PRO A 294 -1.30 17.23 -3.16
CA PRO A 294 -2.71 17.42 -3.43
C PRO A 294 -3.56 16.95 -2.25
N LYS A 295 -4.65 17.67 -2.01
CA LYS A 295 -5.67 17.28 -1.05
C LYS A 295 -6.33 15.96 -1.47
N ALA A 296 -6.83 15.20 -0.51
CA ALA A 296 -7.55 13.95 -0.77
C ALA A 296 -8.72 14.12 -1.75
N SER A 297 -9.47 15.24 -1.68
CA SER A 297 -10.56 15.53 -2.61
C SER A 297 -10.11 15.67 -4.07
N VAL A 298 -8.95 16.29 -4.31
CA VAL A 298 -8.36 16.39 -5.65
C VAL A 298 -7.94 15.00 -6.14
N MET A 299 -7.29 14.22 -5.28
CA MET A 299 -6.87 12.86 -5.61
C MET A 299 -8.03 11.89 -5.87
N LEU A 300 -9.16 12.06 -5.17
CA LEU A 300 -10.39 11.34 -5.46
C LEU A 300 -10.91 11.67 -6.86
N GLY A 301 -10.91 12.96 -7.23
CA GLY A 301 -11.24 13.40 -8.59
C GLY A 301 -10.28 12.86 -9.66
N VAL A 302 -8.98 12.75 -9.34
CA VAL A 302 -7.99 12.11 -10.22
C VAL A 302 -8.33 10.64 -10.44
N ILE A 303 -8.64 9.90 -9.37
CA ILE A 303 -9.04 8.49 -9.48
C ILE A 303 -10.34 8.33 -10.28
N ASP A 304 -11.34 9.18 -10.04
CA ASP A 304 -12.60 9.16 -10.79
C ASP A 304 -12.36 9.29 -12.29
N LEU A 305 -11.57 10.29 -12.68
CA LEU A 305 -11.32 10.59 -14.07
C LEU A 305 -10.38 9.57 -14.73
N ALA A 306 -9.31 9.18 -14.05
CA ALA A 306 -8.37 8.18 -14.56
C ALA A 306 -9.04 6.80 -14.73
N HIS A 307 -9.92 6.41 -13.81
CA HIS A 307 -10.72 5.19 -13.95
C HIS A 307 -11.71 5.29 -15.11
N ARG A 308 -12.41 6.43 -15.26
CA ARG A 308 -13.35 6.68 -16.38
C ARG A 308 -12.65 6.63 -17.73
N TRP A 309 -11.44 7.16 -17.82
CA TRP A 309 -10.61 7.13 -19.03
C TRP A 309 -9.74 5.88 -19.13
N GLN A 310 -9.82 4.93 -18.20
CA GLN A 310 -9.02 3.70 -18.20
C GLN A 310 -7.49 3.94 -18.31
N VAL A 311 -6.99 4.97 -17.62
CA VAL A 311 -5.56 5.27 -17.55
C VAL A 311 -4.97 4.53 -16.35
N ALA A 312 -4.71 3.22 -16.51
CA ALA A 312 -4.36 2.33 -15.41
C ALA A 312 -3.17 2.81 -14.55
N HIS A 313 -2.09 3.28 -15.18
CA HIS A 313 -0.91 3.75 -14.44
C HIS A 313 -1.21 4.98 -13.58
N VAL A 314 -2.10 5.88 -14.02
CA VAL A 314 -2.53 7.05 -13.23
C VAL A 314 -3.42 6.61 -12.08
N VAL A 315 -4.28 5.60 -12.28
CA VAL A 315 -5.06 4.99 -11.18
C VAL A 315 -4.12 4.44 -10.11
N ASP A 316 -3.09 3.67 -10.49
CA ASP A 316 -2.12 3.12 -9.54
C ASP A 316 -1.36 4.21 -8.78
N MET A 317 -0.94 5.27 -9.47
CA MET A 317 -0.26 6.42 -8.85
C MET A 317 -1.16 7.12 -7.84
N ALA A 318 -2.41 7.37 -8.22
CA ALA A 318 -3.37 8.06 -7.39
C ALA A 318 -3.81 7.21 -6.18
N GLU A 319 -3.95 5.89 -6.36
CA GLU A 319 -4.21 4.93 -5.29
C GLU A 319 -3.09 5.00 -4.24
N ARG A 320 -1.82 4.95 -4.67
CA ARG A 320 -0.66 5.06 -3.76
C ARG A 320 -0.62 6.39 -3.01
N ALA A 321 -0.91 7.49 -3.68
CA ALA A 321 -0.95 8.80 -3.03
C ALA A 321 -2.09 8.88 -1.99
N LEU A 322 -3.29 8.36 -2.31
CA LEU A 322 -4.41 8.35 -1.37
C LEU A 322 -4.15 7.50 -0.13
N ILE A 323 -3.40 6.39 -0.22
CA ILE A 323 -3.03 5.59 0.94
C ILE A 323 -2.36 6.45 2.03
N ASN A 324 -1.53 7.43 1.62
CA ASN A 324 -0.84 8.34 2.54
C ASN A 324 -1.74 9.49 3.05
N LEU A 325 -2.88 9.72 2.42
CA LEU A 325 -3.85 10.78 2.74
C LEU A 325 -5.07 10.25 3.52
N VAL A 326 -5.10 8.96 3.88
CA VAL A 326 -6.16 8.38 4.70
C VAL A 326 -6.11 8.98 6.11
N SER A 327 -7.19 9.66 6.49
CA SER A 327 -7.41 10.24 7.81
C SER A 327 -8.85 9.95 8.26
N LEU A 328 -9.21 10.31 9.50
CA LEU A 328 -10.59 10.14 9.97
C LEU A 328 -11.60 10.94 9.14
N GLU A 329 -11.20 12.11 8.64
CA GLU A 329 -12.05 12.98 7.83
C GLU A 329 -12.21 12.46 6.40
N THR A 330 -11.17 11.85 5.85
CA THR A 330 -11.16 11.40 4.43
C THR A 330 -11.52 9.92 4.27
N LEU A 331 -11.53 9.13 5.34
CA LEU A 331 -11.72 7.67 5.29
C LEU A 331 -13.03 7.28 4.61
N GLY A 332 -14.13 8.00 4.87
CA GLY A 332 -15.43 7.70 4.28
C GLY A 332 -15.37 7.72 2.76
N ASP A 333 -15.04 8.87 2.20
CA ASP A 333 -14.97 9.12 0.76
C ASP A 333 -13.90 8.23 0.09
N VAL A 334 -12.73 8.08 0.72
CA VAL A 334 -11.63 7.25 0.21
C VAL A 334 -12.00 5.77 0.20
N CYS A 335 -12.64 5.26 1.26
CA CYS A 335 -13.09 3.88 1.32
C CYS A 335 -14.23 3.62 0.32
N GLU A 336 -15.16 4.57 0.15
CA GLU A 336 -16.22 4.45 -0.85
C GLU A 336 -15.64 4.36 -2.26
N ALA A 337 -14.73 5.28 -2.62
CA ALA A 337 -14.06 5.26 -3.91
C ALA A 337 -13.28 3.95 -4.13
N ALA A 338 -12.59 3.45 -3.10
CA ALA A 338 -11.83 2.21 -3.16
C ALA A 338 -12.71 0.97 -3.36
N VAL A 339 -13.91 0.95 -2.77
CA VAL A 339 -14.88 -0.14 -2.98
C VAL A 339 -15.50 -0.06 -4.37
N LEU A 340 -15.96 1.13 -4.77
CA LEU A 340 -16.68 1.33 -6.04
C LEU A 340 -15.80 1.06 -7.27
N LYS A 341 -14.50 1.37 -7.18
CA LYS A 341 -13.52 1.20 -8.26
C LYS A 341 -12.62 -0.02 -8.08
N GLU A 342 -12.97 -0.87 -7.12
CA GLU A 342 -12.27 -2.13 -6.85
C GLU A 342 -10.75 -1.98 -6.64
N LEU A 343 -10.34 -1.00 -5.83
CA LEU A 343 -8.93 -0.66 -5.57
C LEU A 343 -8.40 -1.43 -4.34
N PRO A 344 -7.72 -2.58 -4.50
CA PRO A 344 -7.46 -3.49 -3.40
C PRO A 344 -6.45 -2.96 -2.38
N ALA A 345 -5.43 -2.21 -2.82
CA ALA A 345 -4.40 -1.70 -1.93
C ALA A 345 -4.96 -0.57 -1.05
N LEU A 346 -5.80 0.29 -1.62
CA LEU A 346 -6.49 1.35 -0.89
C LEU A 346 -7.55 0.79 0.06
N ARG A 347 -8.31 -0.24 -0.35
CA ARG A 347 -9.24 -0.95 0.56
C ARG A 347 -8.50 -1.55 1.76
N ALA A 348 -7.35 -2.18 1.54
CA ALA A 348 -6.52 -2.71 2.61
C ALA A 348 -6.02 -1.60 3.55
N ALA A 349 -5.57 -0.47 2.99
CA ALA A 349 -5.15 0.69 3.79
C ALA A 349 -6.30 1.27 4.63
N CYS A 350 -7.50 1.42 4.07
CA CYS A 350 -8.69 1.88 4.80
C CYS A 350 -9.04 0.94 5.96
N ARG A 351 -9.04 -0.38 5.72
CA ARG A 351 -9.30 -1.37 6.78
C ARG A 351 -8.25 -1.30 7.89
N ARG A 352 -6.97 -1.14 7.53
CA ARG A 352 -5.88 -0.99 8.51
C ARG A 352 -6.04 0.26 9.34
N PHE A 353 -6.35 1.39 8.71
CA PHE A 353 -6.58 2.65 9.42
C PHE A 353 -7.77 2.57 10.38
N ALA A 354 -8.86 1.95 9.95
CA ALA A 354 -10.03 1.70 10.78
C ALA A 354 -9.77 0.67 11.89
N ALA A 355 -8.80 -0.23 11.74
CA ALA A 355 -8.44 -1.23 12.74
C ALA A 355 -7.65 -0.67 13.93
N ASP A 356 -7.21 0.59 13.91
CA ASP A 356 -6.60 1.30 15.04
C ASP A 356 -7.61 1.65 16.16
N GLU A 357 -7.24 1.39 17.42
CA GLU A 357 -8.19 1.41 18.54
C GLU A 357 -8.92 2.72 18.72
N ALA A 358 -8.15 3.81 18.70
CA ALA A 358 -8.66 5.16 18.83
C ALA A 358 -9.54 5.54 17.62
N ASN A 359 -9.14 5.15 16.42
CA ASN A 359 -9.88 5.47 15.19
C ASN A 359 -11.23 4.76 15.13
N PHE A 360 -11.30 3.47 15.44
CA PHE A 360 -12.55 2.70 15.40
C PHE A 360 -13.59 3.19 16.39
N ALA A 361 -13.17 3.62 17.59
CA ALA A 361 -14.10 4.21 18.55
C ALA A 361 -14.76 5.46 17.97
N LYS A 362 -13.98 6.33 17.34
CA LYS A 362 -14.47 7.54 16.65
C LYS A 362 -15.36 7.21 15.45
N LEU A 363 -14.95 6.24 14.62
CA LEU A 363 -15.74 5.80 13.47
C LEU A 363 -17.06 5.16 13.87
N THR A 364 -17.09 4.41 14.98
CA THR A 364 -18.33 3.83 15.52
C THR A 364 -19.29 4.92 15.96
N ALA A 365 -18.79 6.03 16.51
CA ALA A 365 -19.62 7.19 16.87
C ALA A 365 -20.19 7.92 15.64
N GLN A 366 -19.48 7.90 14.51
CA GLN A 366 -19.88 8.57 13.26
C GLN A 366 -20.55 7.62 12.25
N ARG A 367 -20.81 6.37 12.62
CA ARG A 367 -21.25 5.30 11.69
C ARG A 367 -22.51 5.61 10.90
N GLU A 368 -23.42 6.41 11.45
CA GLU A 368 -24.69 6.77 10.79
C GLU A 368 -24.50 7.71 9.60
N SER A 369 -23.35 8.40 9.53
CA SER A 369 -22.98 9.24 8.39
C SER A 369 -22.28 8.48 7.27
N LEU A 370 -21.89 7.23 7.49
CA LEU A 370 -21.12 6.45 6.53
C LEU A 370 -22.01 5.67 5.56
N PRO A 371 -21.66 5.61 4.25
CA PRO A 371 -22.38 4.79 3.29
C PRO A 371 -22.40 3.29 3.68
N PRO A 372 -23.47 2.54 3.35
CA PRO A 372 -23.58 1.12 3.69
C PRO A 372 -22.42 0.25 3.18
N ALA A 373 -21.90 0.56 1.99
CA ALA A 373 -20.75 -0.13 1.40
C ALA A 373 -19.49 0.05 2.27
N VAL A 374 -19.26 1.26 2.77
CA VAL A 374 -18.14 1.59 3.67
C VAL A 374 -18.31 0.90 5.02
N MET A 375 -19.50 0.93 5.61
CA MET A 375 -19.76 0.22 6.88
C MET A 375 -19.47 -1.28 6.76
N LYS A 376 -19.90 -1.91 5.66
CA LYS A 376 -19.62 -3.32 5.38
C LYS A 376 -18.13 -3.59 5.23
N GLU A 377 -17.42 -2.77 4.46
CA GLU A 377 -15.98 -2.91 4.22
C GLU A 377 -15.16 -2.76 5.51
N LEU A 378 -15.54 -1.80 6.36
CA LEU A 378 -14.89 -1.52 7.64
C LEU A 378 -15.41 -2.41 8.80
N ARG A 379 -16.33 -3.34 8.52
CA ARG A 379 -16.93 -4.27 9.50
C ARG A 379 -17.62 -3.56 10.68
N LEU A 380 -18.20 -2.39 10.43
CA LEU A 380 -19.03 -1.67 11.39
C LEU A 380 -20.43 -2.30 11.40
N ARG A 381 -20.97 -2.59 12.59
CA ARG A 381 -22.33 -3.16 12.72
C ARG A 381 -23.38 -2.04 12.59
N PRO A 382 -24.53 -2.32 11.93
CA PRO A 382 -25.68 -1.41 11.94
C PRO A 382 -26.11 -1.12 13.37
N SER A 383 -26.65 0.08 13.64
CA SER A 383 -27.31 0.31 14.93
C SER A 383 -28.50 -0.64 15.02
N THR A 384 -28.50 -1.53 16.01
CA THR A 384 -29.72 -2.22 16.41
C THR A 384 -30.58 -1.16 17.06
N GLY A 385 -31.51 -0.57 16.30
CA GLY A 385 -32.53 0.31 16.84
C GLY A 385 -33.29 -0.41 17.96
N GLY A 386 -33.41 0.26 19.10
CA GLY A 386 -34.29 -0.14 20.20
C GLY A 386 -35.74 0.20 19.90
#